data_AF-A0A821W375-F1
#
_entry.id   AF-A0A821W375-F1
#
_cell.length_a   1.000
_cell.length_b   1.000
_cell.length_c   1.000
_cell.angle_alpha   90.00
_cell.angle_beta   90.00
_cell.angle_gamma   90.00
#
_symmetry.space_group_name_H-M   'P 1'
#
loop_
_entity.id
_entity.type
_entity.pdbx_description
1 polymer ?
#
loop_
_entity_poly.entity_id
_entity_poly.type
_entity_poly.pdbx_seq_one_letter_code
_entity_poly.pdbx_strand_id
1 'polypeptide(L)' 'NTYQFRPHCGEAGAVTHLVTAYMVAENISHGLLLRKVNDFVFD' A
#
# COMPACT_ATOMS: atom_id res chain seq x y z
N ASN A 1 -24.42 -6.42 -8.04
CA ASN A 1 -23.46 -6.03 -6.99
C ASN A 1 -22.09 -6.56 -7.33
N THR A 2 -21.13 -5.66 -7.52
CA THR A 2 -19.72 -6.01 -7.75
C THR A 2 -18.96 -5.66 -6.47
N TYR A 3 -18.28 -6.63 -5.86
CA TYR A 3 -17.56 -6.42 -4.60
C TYR A 3 -16.18 -5.83 -4.89
N GLN A 4 -15.85 -4.73 -4.20
CA GLN A 4 -14.52 -4.13 -4.29
C GLN A 4 -13.55 -4.83 -3.34
N PHE A 5 -12.40 -5.26 -3.87
CA PHE A 5 -11.34 -5.83 -3.06
C PHE A 5 -10.45 -4.71 -2.50
N ARG A 6 -10.50 -4.51 -1.18
CA ARG A 6 -9.79 -3.43 -0.48
C ARG A 6 -8.95 -3.99 0.67
N PRO A 7 -7.75 -4.53 0.39
CA PRO A 7 -6.91 -5.13 1.41
C PRO A 7 -6.36 -4.11 2.40
N HIS A 8 -6.11 -4.58 3.62
CA HIS A 8 -5.36 -3.86 4.64
C HIS A 8 -3.86 -4.02 4.34
N CYS A 9 -3.18 -2.92 4.04
CA CYS A 9 -1.78 -2.92 3.62
C CYS A 9 -1.11 -1.60 4.03
N GLY A 10 0.22 -1.55 4.15
CA GLY A 10 0.94 -0.28 4.35
C GLY A 10 0.89 0.32 5.76
N GLU A 11 0.49 -0.44 6.78
CA GLU A 11 0.49 -0.01 8.19
C GLU A 11 1.82 -0.34 8.89
N ALA A 12 2.32 -1.58 8.72
CA ALA A 12 3.60 -2.05 9.25
C ALA A 12 4.22 -3.11 8.31
N GLY A 13 5.52 -3.36 8.46
CA GLY A 13 6.26 -4.36 7.66
C GLY A 13 6.98 -3.78 6.44
N ALA A 14 7.27 -4.63 5.45
CA ALA A 14 8.05 -4.26 4.26
C ALA A 14 7.22 -3.48 3.24
N VAL A 15 7.85 -2.53 2.52
CA VAL A 15 7.26 -1.77 1.40
C VAL A 15 6.69 -2.69 0.32
N THR A 16 7.21 -3.91 0.18
CA THR A 16 6.75 -4.91 -0.80
C THR A 16 5.28 -5.29 -0.66
N HIS A 17 4.67 -5.16 0.53
CA HIS A 17 3.24 -5.37 0.70
C HIS A 17 2.41 -4.35 -0.12
N LEU A 18 2.91 -3.12 -0.28
CA LEU A 18 2.24 -2.09 -1.09
C LEU A 18 2.30 -2.43 -2.59
N VAL A 19 3.38 -3.08 -3.03
CA VAL A 19 3.57 -3.51 -4.42
C VAL A 19 2.57 -4.59 -4.81
N THR A 20 2.36 -5.59 -3.95
CA THR A 20 1.38 -6.65 -4.22
C THR A 20 -0.03 -6.08 -4.24
N ALA A 21 -0.37 -5.20 -3.30
CA ALA A 21 -1.68 -4.55 -3.26
C ALA A 21 -1.94 -3.69 -4.50
N TYR A 22 -0.93 -2.97 -5.02
CA TYR A 22 -1.03 -2.20 -6.26
C TYR A 22 -1.36 -3.07 -7.48
N MET A 23 -0.84 -4.29 -7.55
CA MET A 23 -1.07 -5.18 -8.69
C MET A 23 -2.48 -5.79 -8.73
N VAL A 24 -3.15 -5.92 -7.58
CA VAL A 24 -4.38 -6.73 -7.47
C VAL A 24 -5.58 -5.99 -6.88
N ALA A 25 -5.39 -4.78 -6.34
CA ALA A 25 -6.44 -4.01 -5.71
C ALA A 25 -6.44 -2.56 -6.21
N GLU A 26 -7.62 -2.05 -6.53
CA GLU A 26 -7.78 -0.65 -6.93
C GLU A 26 -7.64 0.33 -5.76
N ASN A 27 -7.72 -0.16 -4.53
CA ASN A 27 -7.55 0.66 -3.33
C ASN A 27 -7.06 -0.16 -2.14
N ILE A 28 -6.32 0.48 -1.25
CA ILE A 28 -5.89 -0.06 0.05
C ILE A 28 -6.55 0.70 1.20
N SER A 29 -6.66 0.07 2.38
CA SER A 29 -7.26 0.68 3.58
C SER A 29 -6.28 1.46 4.46
N HIS A 30 -4.98 1.14 4.38
CA HIS A 30 -3.92 1.88 5.07
C HIS A 30 -2.77 2.17 4.10
N GLY A 31 -1.88 3.08 4.46
CA GLY A 31 -0.81 3.54 3.56
C GLY A 31 0.24 4.39 4.27
N LEU A 32 0.40 4.21 5.58
CA LEU A 32 1.35 4.98 6.39
C LEU A 32 2.79 4.88 5.83
N LEU A 33 3.14 3.69 5.33
CA LEU A 33 4.44 3.42 4.69
C LEU A 33 4.67 4.18 3.37
N LEU A 34 3.63 4.63 2.67
CA LEU A 34 3.78 5.43 1.45
C LEU A 34 4.44 6.78 1.73
N ARG A 35 4.28 7.33 2.94
CA ARG A 35 4.94 8.57 3.36
C ARG A 35 6.46 8.41 3.44
N LYS A 36 6.91 7.25 3.94
CA LYS A 36 8.34 6.92 4.08
C LYS A 36 9.04 6.62 2.76
N VAL A 37 8.31 6.16 1.74
CA VAL A 37 8.89 5.93 0.40
C VAL A 37 9.37 7.24 -0.22
N ASN A 38 8.63 8.34 -0.02
CA ASN A 38 9.12 9.66 -0.44
C ASN A 38 10.34 10.09 0.37
N ASP A 39 10.37 9.84 1.68
CA ASP A 39 11.52 10.22 2.52
C ASP A 39 12.82 9.50 2.10
N PHE A 40 12.76 8.25 1.61
CA PHE A 40 13.92 7.51 1.10
C PHE A 40 14.46 7.99 -0.26
N VAL A 41 13.70 8.82 -0.99
CA VAL A 41 14.11 9.36 -2.30
C VAL A 41 14.87 10.69 -2.15
N PHE A 42 14.83 11.31 -0.96
CA PHE A 42 15.46 12.60 -0.67
C PHE A 42 16.71 12.52 0.24
N ASP A 43 17.24 11.31 0.47
CA ASP A 43 18.59 11.06 1.02
C ASP A 43 19.47 10.47 -0.09
#